data_AF-A0A937Y8R8-F1
#
_entry.id   AF-A0A937Y8R8-F1
#
_cell.length_a   1.000
_cell.length_b   1.000
_cell.length_c   1.000
_cell.angle_alpha   90.00
_cell.angle_beta   90.00
_cell.angle_gamma   90.00
#
_symmetry.space_group_name_H-M   'P 1'
#
loop_
_entity.id
_entity.type
_entity.pdbx_description
1 polymer ?
#
loop_
_entity_poly.entity_id
_entity_poly.type
_entity_poly.pdbx_seq_one_letter_code
_entity_poly.pdbx_strand_id
1 'polypeptide(L)'
;MLLSDEIARREQQRFATRLRRAAFQTAKTIEQFDFERNLGLNRSLVNDVLTCRFIGEAAPVHIVGPVGTGKSHLAQAIGHQAVKLGHEV
;
A
#
# COMPACT_ATOMS: atom_id res chain seq x y z
N MET A 1 -4.56 -8.34 31.77
CA MET A 1 -3.84 -8.10 30.51
C MET A 1 -4.03 -9.18 29.43
N LEU A 2 -4.93 -10.16 29.57
CA LEU A 2 -5.11 -11.23 28.56
C LEU A 2 -5.95 -10.83 27.32
N LEU A 3 -6.93 -9.94 27.50
CA LEU A 3 -7.81 -9.52 26.40
C LEU A 3 -7.07 -8.69 25.34
N SER A 4 -6.21 -7.77 25.77
CA SER A 4 -5.40 -6.93 24.87
C SER A 4 -4.45 -7.77 24.02
N ASP A 5 -3.81 -8.78 24.62
CA ASP A 5 -2.90 -9.68 23.92
C ASP A 5 -3.63 -10.53 22.87
N GLU A 6 -4.82 -11.04 23.18
CA GLU A 6 -5.62 -11.80 22.22
C GLU A 6 -6.11 -10.93 21.05
N ILE A 7 -6.48 -9.67 21.30
CA ILE A 7 -6.85 -8.71 20.25
C ILE A 7 -5.66 -8.48 19.32
N ALA A 8 -4.49 -8.14 19.88
CA ALA A 8 -3.27 -7.91 19.11
C ALA A 8 -2.88 -9.14 18.28
N ARG A 9 -2.99 -10.35 18.86
CA ARG A 9 -2.71 -11.61 18.15
C ARG A 9 -3.65 -11.82 16.96
N ARG A 10 -4.95 -11.55 17.11
CA ARG A 10 -5.93 -11.66 16.03
C ARG A 10 -5.67 -10.65 14.92
N GLU A 11 -5.35 -9.41 15.27
CA GLU A 11 -4.99 -8.37 14.29
C GLU A 11 -3.75 -8.76 13.50
N GLN A 12 -2.71 -9.25 14.19
CA GLN A 12 -1.49 -9.74 13.54
C GLN A 12 -1.77 -10.90 12.58
N GLN A 13 -2.63 -11.85 12.96
CA GLN A 13 -3.04 -12.96 12.11
C GLN A 13 -3.85 -12.50 10.88
N ARG A 14 -4.74 -11.53 11.05
CA ARG A 14 -5.50 -10.93 9.94
C ARG A 14 -4.57 -10.21 8.96
N PHE A 15 -3.65 -9.40 9.48
CA PHE A 15 -2.65 -8.71 8.68
C PHE A 15 -1.77 -9.70 7.89
N ALA A 16 -1.21 -10.71 8.55
CA ALA A 16 -0.39 -11.73 7.91
C ALA A 16 -1.14 -12.49 6.80
N THR A 17 -2.43 -12.78 7.02
CA THR A 17 -3.29 -13.42 6.02
C THR A 17 -3.49 -12.54 4.79
N ARG A 18 -3.85 -11.26 4.98
CA ARG A 18 -4.04 -10.31 3.87
C ARG A 18 -2.75 -10.10 3.09
N LEU A 19 -1.63 -9.93 3.79
CA LEU A 19 -0.32 -9.75 3.17
C LEU A 19 0.09 -10.95 2.31
N ARG A 20 -0.19 -12.17 2.78
CA ARG A 20 0.05 -13.39 2.01
C ARG A 20 -0.81 -13.46 0.75
N ARG A 21 -2.09 -13.08 0.86
CA ARG A 21 -3.04 -13.08 -0.27
C ARG A 21 -2.67 -12.09 -1.36
N ALA A 22 -2.22 -10.90 -0.98
CA ALA A 22 -1.84 -9.86 -1.92
C ALA A 22 -0.61 -10.22 -2.80
N ALA A 23 0.14 -11.27 -2.43
CA ALA A 23 1.19 -11.89 -3.25
C ALA A 23 2.22 -10.90 -3.85
N PHE A 24 2.56 -9.86 -3.09
CA PHE A 24 3.57 -8.89 -3.52
C PHE A 24 4.93 -9.58 -3.74
N GLN A 25 5.52 -9.38 -4.92
CA GLN A 25 6.79 -10.01 -5.30
C GLN A 25 7.97 -9.55 -4.43
N THR A 26 7.89 -8.36 -3.84
CA THR A 26 8.92 -7.80 -2.96
C THR A 26 8.26 -6.81 -2.00
N ALA A 27 8.76 -6.69 -0.78
CA ALA A 27 8.28 -5.73 0.20
C ALA A 27 8.68 -4.29 -0.17
N LYS A 28 8.04 -3.74 -1.23
CA LYS A 28 8.26 -2.37 -1.70
C LYS A 28 7.32 -1.45 -0.97
N THR A 29 7.84 -0.72 0.01
CA THR A 29 7.05 0.25 0.78
C THR A 29 7.21 1.66 0.23
N ILE A 30 6.33 2.58 0.63
CA ILE A 30 6.40 3.97 0.17
C ILE A 30 7.66 4.66 0.68
N GLU A 31 8.13 4.30 1.87
CA GLU A 31 9.34 4.86 2.48
C GLU A 31 10.61 4.52 1.69
N GLN A 32 10.57 3.44 0.90
CA GLN A 32 11.65 3.04 0.00
C GLN A 32 11.53 3.66 -1.40
N PHE A 33 10.45 4.39 -1.69
CA PHE A 33 10.22 4.96 -3.01
C PHE A 33 11.08 6.21 -3.21
N ASP A 34 11.92 6.19 -4.24
CA ASP A 34 12.77 7.31 -4.61
C ASP A 34 11.97 8.33 -5.45
N PHE A 35 11.42 9.32 -4.76
CA PHE A 35 10.70 10.42 -5.39
C PHE A 35 11.60 11.37 -6.18
N GLU A 36 12.90 11.42 -5.90
CA GLU A 36 13.84 12.31 -6.62
C GLU A 36 14.06 11.84 -8.06
N ARG A 37 13.90 10.54 -8.33
CA ARG A 37 13.88 9.99 -9.70
C ARG A 37 12.65 10.41 -10.51
N ASN A 38 11.61 10.91 -9.87
CA ASN A 38 10.34 11.29 -10.52
C ASN A 38 9.92 12.70 -10.10
N LEU A 39 10.69 13.71 -10.49
CA LEU A 39 10.45 15.12 -10.14
C LEU A 39 9.07 15.65 -10.57
N GLY A 40 8.44 15.04 -11.59
CA GLY A 40 7.09 15.38 -12.05
C GLY A 40 5.96 14.67 -11.31
N LEU A 41 6.26 13.75 -10.37
CA LEU A 41 5.24 13.02 -9.64
C LEU A 41 4.59 13.92 -8.57
N ASN A 42 3.28 14.11 -8.66
CA ASN A 42 2.54 14.88 -7.68
C ASN A 42 2.49 14.15 -6.33
N ARG A 43 3.37 14.55 -5.40
CA ARG A 43 3.44 13.97 -4.05
C ARG A 43 2.13 14.10 -3.26
N SER A 44 1.36 15.17 -3.47
CA SER A 44 0.06 15.35 -2.82
C SER A 44 -0.93 14.28 -3.27
N LEU A 45 -0.97 13.99 -4.57
CA LEU A 45 -1.82 12.92 -5.12
C LEU A 45 -1.39 11.55 -4.61
N VAL A 46 -0.08 11.28 -4.54
CA VAL A 46 0.42 10.02 -3.98
C VAL A 46 0.00 9.87 -2.52
N ASN A 47 0.14 10.92 -1.71
CA ASN A 47 -0.30 10.90 -0.31
C ASN A 47 -1.81 10.68 -0.18
N ASP A 48 -2.62 11.27 -1.06
CA ASP A 48 -4.07 11.05 -1.09
C ASP A 48 -4.40 9.59 -1.40
N VAL A 49 -3.75 9.00 -2.42
CA VAL A 49 -3.92 7.58 -2.77
C VAL A 49 -3.49 6.66 -1.62
N LEU A 50 -2.45 7.02 -0.86
CA LEU A 50 -1.98 6.25 0.30
C LEU A 50 -2.94 6.28 1.50
N THR A 51 -3.94 7.17 1.50
CA THR A 51 -5.06 7.08 2.45
C THR A 51 -6.00 5.90 2.14
N CYS A 52 -5.89 5.32 0.94
CA CYS A 52 -6.75 4.26 0.42
C CYS A 52 -8.25 4.62 0.34
N ARG A 53 -8.62 5.90 0.47
CA ARG A 53 -10.01 6.36 0.36
C ARG A 53 -10.67 5.98 -0.97
N PHE A 54 -9.87 5.95 -2.04
CA PHE A 54 -10.30 5.54 -3.38
C PHE A 54 -10.94 4.15 -3.42
N ILE A 55 -10.58 3.23 -2.51
CA ILE A 55 -11.17 1.89 -2.43
C ILE A 55 -12.64 1.98 -2.01
N GLY A 56 -12.95 2.79 -0.98
CA GLY A 56 -14.32 2.99 -0.50
C GLY A 56 -15.17 3.81 -1.48
N GLU A 57 -14.54 4.72 -2.21
CA GLU A 57 -15.19 5.55 -3.24
C GLU A 57 -15.38 4.82 -4.58
N ALA A 58 -14.87 3.58 -4.71
CA ALA A 58 -14.79 2.86 -5.98
C ALA A 58 -14.13 3.68 -7.12
N ALA A 59 -13.17 4.52 -6.75
CA ALA A 59 -12.44 5.38 -7.67
C ALA A 59 -11.15 4.68 -8.12
N PRO A 60 -11.03 4.26 -9.40
CA PRO A 60 -9.85 3.55 -9.87
C PRO A 60 -8.61 4.45 -9.89
N VAL A 61 -7.46 3.90 -9.51
CA VAL A 61 -6.16 4.58 -9.56
C VAL A 61 -5.32 4.00 -10.69
N HIS A 62 -4.93 4.83 -11.65
CA HIS A 62 -4.05 4.45 -12.75
C HIS A 62 -2.67 5.09 -12.60
N ILE A 63 -1.62 4.28 -12.69
CA ILE A 63 -0.23 4.74 -12.64
C ILE A 63 0.35 4.65 -14.05
N VAL A 64 0.55 5.81 -14.68
CA VAL A 64 0.99 5.91 -16.09
C VAL A 64 2.29 6.68 -16.18
N GLY A 65 3.20 6.21 -17.03
CA GLY A 65 4.49 6.87 -17.27
C GLY A 65 5.52 5.97 -17.97
N PRO A 66 6.67 6.53 -18.40
CA PRO A 66 7.74 5.82 -19.09
C PRO A 66 8.26 4.58 -18.34
N VAL A 67 8.85 3.61 -19.03
CA VAL A 67 9.48 2.44 -18.39
C VAL A 67 10.58 2.89 -17.40
N GLY A 68 10.75 2.16 -16.30
CA GLY A 68 11.80 2.45 -15.31
C GLY A 68 11.50 3.55 -14.28
N THR A 69 10.34 4.22 -14.37
CA THR A 69 9.92 5.31 -13.46
C THR A 69 9.39 4.86 -12.09
N GLY A 70 9.53 3.58 -11.73
CA GLY A 70 9.09 3.08 -10.42
C GLY A 70 7.59 2.81 -10.27
N LYS A 71 6.81 2.76 -11.37
CA LYS A 71 5.36 2.47 -11.32
C LYS A 71 5.01 1.18 -10.56
N SER A 72 5.72 0.09 -10.81
CA SER A 72 5.50 -1.19 -10.12
C SER A 72 5.81 -1.10 -8.63
N HIS A 73 6.83 -0.33 -8.25
CA HIS A 73 7.13 -0.04 -6.83
C HIS A 73 5.97 0.73 -6.22
N LEU A 74 5.51 1.81 -6.85
CA LEU A 74 4.41 2.62 -6.34
C LEU A 74 3.12 1.81 -6.18
N ALA A 75 2.78 0.97 -7.16
CA ALA A 75 1.63 0.06 -7.09
C ALA A 75 1.73 -0.89 -5.89
N GLN A 76 2.90 -1.52 -5.69
CA GLN A 76 3.14 -2.39 -4.54
C GLN A 76 3.10 -1.64 -3.22
N ALA A 77 3.66 -0.43 -3.16
CA ALA A 77 3.63 0.41 -1.96
C ALA A 77 2.20 0.80 -1.55
N ILE A 78 1.36 1.16 -2.52
CA ILE A 78 -0.07 1.43 -2.30
C ILE A 78 -0.78 0.16 -1.81
N GLY A 79 -0.53 -0.99 -2.45
CA GLY A 79 -1.11 -2.27 -2.02
C GLY A 79 -0.69 -2.66 -0.61
N HIS A 80 0.59 -2.48 -0.25
CA HIS A 80 1.09 -2.71 1.10
C HIS A 80 0.39 -1.80 2.12
N GLN A 81 0.16 -0.53 1.76
CA GLN A 81 -0.54 0.41 2.62
C GLN A 81 -2.02 0.03 2.80
N ALA A 82 -2.68 -0.40 1.73
CA ALA A 82 -4.06 -0.89 1.79
C ALA A 82 -4.19 -2.11 2.72
N VAL A 83 -3.26 -3.06 2.64
CA VAL A 83 -3.21 -4.23 3.54
C VAL A 83 -3.00 -3.82 5.00
N LYS A 84 -2.12 -2.84 5.27
CA LYS A 84 -1.91 -2.28 6.62
C LYS A 84 -3.19 -1.63 7.17
N LEU A 85 -3.95 -0.94 6.32
CA LEU A 85 -5.24 -0.33 6.66
C LEU A 85 -6.39 -1.36 6.73
N GLY A 86 -6.12 -2.63 6.44
CA GLY A 86 -7.07 -3.72 6.61
C GLY A 86 -7.91 -4.06 5.38
N HIS A 87 -7.60 -3.47 4.23
CA HIS A 87 -8.22 -3.81 2.95
C HIS A 87 -7.69 -5.15 2.40
N GLU A 88 -8.52 -5.83 1.63
CA GLU A 88 -8.10 -6.94 0.77
C GLU A 88 -7.68 -6.40 -0.60
N VAL A 89 -6.57 -6.92 -1.13
CA VAL A 89 -5.91 -6.50 -2.37
C VAL A 89 -5.55 -7.73 -3.18
#